data_AF-A0A915XX85-F1
#
_entry.id   AF-A0A915XX85-F1
#
_cell.length_a   1.000
_cell.length_b   1.000
_cell.length_c   1.000
_cell.angle_alpha   90.00
_cell.angle_beta   90.00
_cell.angle_gamma   90.00
#
_symmetry.space_group_name_H-M   'P 1'
#
loop_
_entity.id
_entity.type
_entity.pdbx_description
1 polymer ?
#
loop_
_entity_poly.entity_id
_entity_poly.type
_entity_poly.pdbx_seq_one_letter_code
_entity_poly.pdbx_strand_id
1 'polypeptide(L)'
;MRYGWTLAVGIAMTFALGQAQAEFRGFWVDGFNEGFHTPEQVDTLLRRVRAAHMNAVIVQMRKRGDAHYRSALEPFATQQQADFDALAYLIEKAHSETPRVEVHVWVNSHPIWPGSGWPNDPKHILNRLPEIQTEDYDGNRVTEVGYGGDWGHPRYHEWFTKVVLDIVRRYDVDGVHFDYIRYTGERWGYNPVSVARFNQRYGRTGKPEPTDPLWKQWRRDQVSAVVRKIYAQATALKPRLRVSAALITWGDGPQTSDDWVNRSAYRAVFQDWQGWLKEGILDMAIPMVYYDESNPSRAAFFRNWATFLKDHQHGRIGVVGIGNYLNSLENTLKQIEFARAPSPAGNRVQGVNFFSYAATTGVGTEEGARRYDEAFYRALGDYFGAWVPTPPLPWKLAPTAGHLMGTVLDARSLSPVDGATVEVYREGSLVRTLTTDGNGFFAAVHLPPGAYTLIARGEGLPARSLGAVWVAAGLGVNLPVLLGDTEAQVVRRLESLTQLPDGTPVLLLNKVVAGDWLQADAPLIVRDALGEATVAVQVSAPALPLLQGDRVAVLGVLRRGAGGALVLEQAQVHWLGAL
;
A
#
# COMPACT_ATOMS: atom_id res chain seq x y z
N MET A 1 -28.96 68.37 19.50
CA MET A 1 -27.74 67.61 19.16
C MET A 1 -28.16 66.41 18.34
N ARG A 2 -27.84 66.41 17.04
CA ARG A 2 -28.19 65.36 16.08
C ARG A 2 -26.96 64.47 15.90
N TYR A 3 -27.04 63.18 16.25
CA TYR A 3 -26.00 62.21 15.95
C TYR A 3 -26.30 61.56 14.60
N GLY A 4 -25.47 61.86 13.60
CA GLY A 4 -25.50 61.22 12.30
C GLY A 4 -24.73 59.90 12.33
N TRP A 5 -25.33 58.84 11.81
CA TRP A 5 -24.68 57.56 11.57
C TRP A 5 -24.13 57.56 10.14
N THR A 6 -22.82 57.58 10.00
CA THR A 6 -22.14 57.44 8.72
C THR A 6 -22.00 55.96 8.41
N LEU A 7 -22.71 55.48 7.37
CA LEU A 7 -22.60 54.12 6.86
C LEU A 7 -21.30 54.01 6.04
N ALA A 8 -20.28 53.33 6.58
CA ALA A 8 -19.07 53.01 5.83
C ALA A 8 -19.32 51.77 4.96
N VAL A 9 -19.50 51.98 3.65
CA VAL A 9 -19.54 50.90 2.66
C VAL A 9 -18.10 50.46 2.40
N GLY A 10 -17.69 49.33 3.01
CA GLY A 10 -16.42 48.68 2.70
C GLY A 10 -16.49 48.01 1.34
N ILE A 11 -15.75 48.53 0.37
CA ILE A 11 -15.52 47.88 -0.92
C ILE A 11 -14.56 46.70 -0.66
N ALA A 12 -15.09 45.48 -0.64
CA ALA A 12 -14.27 44.28 -0.67
C ALA A 12 -13.67 44.14 -2.08
N MET A 13 -12.41 44.51 -2.24
CA MET A 13 -11.64 44.16 -3.43
C MET A 13 -11.27 42.67 -3.34
N THR A 14 -12.03 41.84 -4.03
CA THR A 14 -11.68 40.43 -4.26
C THR A 14 -10.50 40.38 -5.23
N PHE A 15 -9.29 40.17 -4.71
CA PHE A 15 -8.18 39.72 -5.54
C PHE A 15 -8.47 38.29 -5.99
N ALA A 16 -8.98 38.14 -7.22
CA ALA A 16 -8.95 36.88 -7.93
C ALA A 16 -7.51 36.60 -8.36
N LEU A 17 -6.68 36.09 -7.43
CA LEU A 17 -5.49 35.35 -7.80
C LEU A 17 -5.99 34.11 -8.55
N GLY A 18 -5.83 34.10 -9.87
CA GLY A 18 -6.02 32.89 -10.65
C GLY A 18 -5.07 31.83 -10.10
N GLN A 19 -5.57 30.93 -9.26
CA GLN A 19 -4.80 29.76 -8.86
C GLN A 19 -4.49 28.98 -10.13
N ALA A 20 -3.20 28.85 -10.46
CA ALA A 20 -2.77 27.89 -11.47
C ALA A 20 -3.38 26.53 -11.10
N GLN A 21 -4.06 25.90 -12.07
CA GLN A 21 -4.71 24.62 -11.85
C GLN A 21 -3.64 23.59 -11.45
N ALA A 22 -3.78 23.02 -10.25
CA ALA A 22 -2.88 21.97 -9.76
C ALA A 22 -2.95 20.74 -10.68
N GLU A 23 -1.80 20.12 -10.96
CA GLU A 23 -1.67 19.01 -11.91
C GLU A 23 -0.54 18.10 -11.45
N PHE A 24 -0.76 16.79 -11.44
CA PHE A 24 0.29 15.82 -11.16
C PHE A 24 1.11 15.61 -12.42
N ARG A 25 2.42 15.86 -12.34
CA ARG A 25 3.35 15.75 -13.46
C ARG A 25 4.55 14.95 -12.99
N GLY A 26 4.60 13.67 -13.35
CA GLY A 26 5.58 12.76 -12.77
C GLY A 26 6.31 11.88 -13.76
N PHE A 27 7.42 11.32 -13.30
CA PHE A 27 8.11 10.22 -13.95
C PHE A 27 8.15 8.99 -13.05
N TRP A 28 7.94 7.81 -13.63
CA TRP A 28 8.47 6.57 -13.04
C TRP A 28 9.99 6.50 -13.28
N VAL A 29 10.74 6.28 -12.20
CA VAL A 29 12.20 6.10 -12.21
C VAL A 29 12.49 4.68 -11.76
N ASP A 30 12.86 3.81 -12.69
CA ASP A 30 13.16 2.41 -12.41
C ASP A 30 14.56 2.24 -11.79
N GLY A 31 14.75 1.16 -11.03
CA GLY A 31 16.02 0.84 -10.36
C GLY A 31 16.92 -0.09 -11.17
N PHE A 32 16.65 -0.26 -12.46
CA PHE A 32 17.51 -1.00 -13.40
C PHE A 32 18.40 -0.07 -14.23
N ASN A 33 18.12 1.23 -14.21
CA ASN A 33 18.79 2.26 -14.98
C ASN A 33 19.33 3.37 -14.06
N GLU A 34 20.30 4.15 -14.56
CA GLU A 34 20.81 5.32 -13.84
C GLU A 34 19.69 6.29 -13.42
N GLY A 35 19.77 6.78 -12.20
CA GLY A 35 18.80 7.76 -11.70
C GLY A 35 18.97 8.06 -10.22
N PHE A 36 19.31 7.06 -9.42
CA PHE A 36 19.43 7.23 -7.96
C PHE A 36 20.47 6.32 -7.31
N HIS A 37 21.36 5.68 -8.07
CA HIS A 37 22.35 4.75 -7.50
C HIS A 37 23.54 5.45 -6.83
N THR A 38 23.75 6.74 -7.13
CA THR A 38 24.75 7.62 -6.51
C THR A 38 24.16 9.02 -6.26
N PRO A 39 24.78 9.85 -5.41
CA PRO A 39 24.37 11.25 -5.22
C PRO A 39 24.29 12.05 -6.53
N GLU A 40 25.26 11.87 -7.44
CA GLU A 40 25.33 12.61 -8.71
C GLU A 40 24.17 12.23 -9.66
N GLN A 41 23.75 10.96 -9.63
CA GLN A 41 22.58 10.51 -10.38
C GLN A 41 21.31 11.14 -9.84
N VAL A 42 21.15 11.21 -8.51
CA VAL A 42 20.01 11.90 -7.86
C VAL A 42 19.96 13.37 -8.25
N ASP A 43 21.09 14.07 -8.17
CA ASP A 43 21.18 15.48 -8.53
C ASP A 43 20.82 15.71 -10.02
N THR A 44 21.31 14.81 -10.89
CA THR A 44 20.99 14.84 -12.32
C THR A 44 19.52 14.57 -12.60
N LEU A 45 18.93 13.58 -11.91
CA LEU A 45 17.50 13.26 -11.98
C LEU A 45 16.66 14.49 -11.61
N LEU A 46 16.92 15.10 -10.46
CA LEU A 46 16.14 16.25 -9.98
C LEU A 46 16.32 17.49 -10.87
N ARG A 47 17.52 17.71 -11.44
CA ARG A 47 17.74 18.74 -12.45
C ARG A 47 16.86 18.53 -13.68
N ARG A 48 16.79 17.31 -14.21
CA ARG A 48 15.97 16.98 -15.40
C ARG A 48 14.47 17.08 -15.11
N VAL A 49 14.04 16.58 -13.96
CA VAL A 49 12.65 16.69 -13.46
C VAL A 49 12.22 18.16 -13.40
N ARG A 50 13.08 19.04 -12.87
CA ARG A 50 12.82 20.48 -12.83
C ARG A 50 12.84 21.13 -14.21
N ALA A 51 13.79 20.77 -15.07
CA ALA A 51 13.83 21.26 -16.45
C ALA A 51 12.58 20.86 -17.26
N ALA A 52 11.97 19.73 -16.93
CA ALA A 52 10.71 19.26 -17.51
C ALA A 52 9.45 19.82 -16.85
N HIS A 53 9.59 20.67 -15.82
CA HIS A 53 8.49 21.17 -15.00
C HIS A 53 7.58 20.07 -14.42
N MET A 54 8.21 18.95 -14.04
CA MET A 54 7.57 17.81 -13.36
C MET A 54 7.70 17.99 -11.86
N ASN A 55 6.59 17.81 -11.14
CA ASN A 55 6.50 18.08 -9.70
C ASN A 55 6.51 16.83 -8.83
N ALA A 56 6.67 15.64 -9.41
CA ALA A 56 6.77 14.39 -8.68
C ALA A 56 7.75 13.40 -9.35
N VAL A 57 8.37 12.55 -8.53
CA VAL A 57 9.08 11.34 -8.97
C VAL A 57 8.52 10.12 -8.26
N ILE A 58 8.26 9.06 -9.03
CA ILE A 58 7.84 7.75 -8.53
C ILE A 58 9.02 6.79 -8.68
N VAL A 59 9.76 6.57 -7.58
CA VAL A 59 11.12 6.01 -7.63
C VAL A 59 11.18 4.58 -7.08
N GLN A 60 11.71 3.63 -7.86
CA GLN A 60 11.70 2.21 -7.52
C GLN A 60 12.70 1.88 -6.40
N MET A 61 12.25 1.94 -5.15
CA MET A 61 13.12 1.65 -4.01
C MET A 61 13.11 0.18 -3.59
N ARG A 62 12.14 -0.60 -4.10
CA ARG A 62 12.09 -2.06 -3.96
C ARG A 62 11.87 -2.69 -5.32
N LYS A 63 12.85 -3.45 -5.84
CA LYS A 63 12.75 -4.10 -7.15
C LYS A 63 12.19 -5.51 -7.02
N ARG A 64 12.91 -6.38 -6.31
CA ARG A 64 12.62 -7.81 -6.17
C ARG A 64 13.20 -8.33 -4.85
N GLY A 65 12.55 -8.01 -3.74
CA GLY A 65 13.00 -8.45 -2.41
C GLY A 65 14.27 -7.76 -1.91
N ASP A 66 14.58 -6.57 -2.42
CA ASP A 66 15.75 -5.76 -2.14
C ASP A 66 15.39 -4.29 -1.84
N ALA A 67 16.33 -3.55 -1.25
CA ALA A 67 16.11 -2.18 -0.80
C ALA A 67 17.21 -1.23 -1.29
N HIS A 68 16.82 -0.19 -2.03
CA HIS A 68 17.68 0.96 -2.38
C HIS A 68 17.76 2.01 -1.26
N TYR A 69 17.46 1.59 -0.03
CA TYR A 69 17.40 2.40 1.19
C TYR A 69 17.86 1.53 2.36
N ARG A 70 18.18 2.13 3.52
CA ARG A 70 18.52 1.34 4.71
C ARG A 70 17.27 0.65 5.20
N SER A 71 17.19 -0.67 5.08
CA SER A 71 16.07 -1.51 5.55
C SER A 71 16.53 -2.41 6.70
N ALA A 72 15.65 -2.71 7.65
CA ALA A 72 15.86 -3.79 8.63
C ALA A 72 15.30 -5.15 8.13
N LEU A 73 14.44 -5.11 7.12
CA LEU A 73 13.69 -6.27 6.63
C LEU A 73 14.29 -6.88 5.37
N GLU A 74 14.69 -6.08 4.39
CA GLU A 74 15.18 -6.56 3.10
C GLU A 74 16.67 -6.26 2.87
N PRO A 75 17.40 -7.13 2.13
CA PRO A 75 18.80 -6.91 1.78
C PRO A 75 18.99 -5.64 0.95
N PHE A 76 20.19 -5.08 1.03
CA PHE A 76 20.55 -3.90 0.23
C PHE A 76 20.59 -4.27 -1.25
N ALA A 77 20.06 -3.38 -2.09
CA ALA A 77 19.94 -3.63 -3.53
C ALA A 77 21.30 -3.70 -4.21
N THR A 78 21.39 -4.56 -5.23
CA THR A 78 22.56 -4.63 -6.10
C THR A 78 22.60 -3.41 -7.03
N GLN A 79 23.80 -3.06 -7.49
CA GLN A 79 24.07 -1.92 -8.39
C GLN A 79 23.82 -0.53 -7.77
N GLN A 80 23.78 -0.44 -6.44
CA GLN A 80 23.82 0.83 -5.70
C GLN A 80 25.19 1.04 -5.06
N GLN A 81 25.62 2.30 -4.93
CA GLN A 81 26.79 2.65 -4.15
C GLN A 81 26.65 2.11 -2.72
N ALA A 82 27.70 1.44 -2.21
CA ALA A 82 27.70 0.87 -0.87
C ALA A 82 27.40 1.94 0.19
N ASP A 83 26.58 1.58 1.19
CA ASP A 83 26.16 2.41 2.33
C ASP A 83 25.42 3.72 1.99
N PHE A 84 25.16 3.99 0.71
CA PHE A 84 24.39 5.14 0.25
C PHE A 84 22.90 4.89 0.43
N ASP A 85 22.22 5.70 1.24
CA ASP A 85 20.77 5.65 1.37
C ASP A 85 20.12 6.54 0.30
N ALA A 86 19.84 5.95 -0.87
CA ALA A 86 19.34 6.70 -2.02
C ALA A 86 17.98 7.36 -1.75
N LEU A 87 17.09 6.71 -1.00
CA LEU A 87 15.78 7.27 -0.66
C LEU A 87 15.92 8.49 0.26
N ALA A 88 16.75 8.39 1.32
CA ALA A 88 16.97 9.51 2.22
C ALA A 88 17.55 10.73 1.49
N TYR A 89 18.60 10.52 0.69
CA TYR A 89 19.25 11.61 -0.06
C TYR A 89 18.32 12.24 -1.10
N LEU A 90 17.56 11.43 -1.83
CA LEU A 90 16.58 11.93 -2.79
C LEU A 90 15.49 12.77 -2.12
N ILE A 91 14.94 12.34 -0.98
CA ILE A 91 13.94 13.10 -0.23
C ILE A 91 14.51 14.45 0.19
N GLU A 92 15.71 14.45 0.79
CA GLU A 92 16.36 15.67 1.24
C GLU A 92 16.50 16.69 0.09
N LYS A 93 17.04 16.26 -1.05
CA LYS A 93 17.29 17.13 -2.21
C LYS A 93 16.01 17.56 -2.92
N ALA A 94 15.04 16.66 -3.05
CA ALA A 94 13.75 16.95 -3.68
C ALA A 94 12.93 17.97 -2.87
N HIS A 95 13.03 17.91 -1.53
CA HIS A 95 12.23 18.74 -0.63
C HIS A 95 12.87 20.08 -0.28
N SER A 96 14.21 20.15 -0.21
CA SER A 96 14.94 21.37 0.17
C SER A 96 15.14 22.36 -0.99
N GLU A 97 15.23 21.87 -2.22
CA GLU A 97 15.45 22.71 -3.40
C GLU A 97 14.14 23.21 -4.01
N THR A 98 14.18 24.42 -4.60
CA THR A 98 13.01 25.08 -5.18
C THR A 98 13.02 25.01 -6.72
N PRO A 99 11.90 24.64 -7.36
CA PRO A 99 10.65 24.17 -6.74
C PRO A 99 10.77 22.75 -6.14
N ARG A 100 10.00 22.51 -5.06
CA ARG A 100 9.92 21.22 -4.36
C ARG A 100 9.31 20.14 -5.27
N VAL A 101 9.91 18.96 -5.27
CA VAL A 101 9.42 17.76 -5.98
C VAL A 101 8.87 16.77 -4.95
N GLU A 102 7.67 16.22 -5.17
CA GLU A 102 7.15 15.11 -4.37
C GLU A 102 7.92 13.81 -4.66
N VAL A 103 8.26 13.05 -3.62
CA VAL A 103 8.92 11.74 -3.73
C VAL A 103 7.94 10.64 -3.33
N HIS A 104 7.61 9.79 -4.30
CA HIS A 104 6.72 8.65 -4.13
C HIS A 104 7.54 7.37 -4.21
N VAL A 105 7.52 6.56 -3.16
CA VAL A 105 8.28 5.32 -3.14
C VAL A 105 7.56 4.24 -3.94
N TRP A 106 8.15 3.83 -5.07
CA TRP A 106 7.68 2.70 -5.85
C TRP A 106 8.22 1.41 -5.27
N VAL A 107 7.29 0.54 -4.88
CA VAL A 107 7.55 -0.83 -4.48
C VAL A 107 6.95 -1.78 -5.50
N ASN A 108 7.78 -2.63 -6.10
CA ASN A 108 7.26 -3.81 -6.75
C ASN A 108 6.67 -4.70 -5.68
N SER A 109 5.44 -5.16 -5.90
CA SER A 109 4.70 -5.94 -4.92
C SER A 109 5.01 -7.42 -5.12
N HIS A 110 4.52 -8.02 -6.21
CA HIS A 110 4.60 -9.47 -6.48
C HIS A 110 6.01 -10.03 -6.71
N PRO A 111 6.89 -9.43 -7.55
CA PRO A 111 8.23 -9.96 -7.79
C PRO A 111 9.10 -9.93 -6.52
N ILE A 112 9.76 -11.04 -6.21
CA ILE A 112 10.66 -11.16 -5.06
C ILE A 112 12.06 -11.67 -5.41
N TRP A 113 12.29 -12.24 -6.60
CA TRP A 113 13.64 -12.59 -7.06
C TRP A 113 13.68 -12.85 -8.57
N PRO A 114 14.73 -12.46 -9.33
CA PRO A 114 14.76 -12.63 -10.78
C PRO A 114 14.93 -14.07 -11.29
N GLY A 115 15.33 -15.02 -10.44
CA GLY A 115 15.51 -16.42 -10.86
C GLY A 115 16.89 -16.78 -11.39
N SER A 116 17.88 -15.89 -11.30
CA SER A 116 19.27 -16.11 -11.72
C SER A 116 20.10 -16.93 -10.70
N GLY A 117 19.50 -17.95 -10.08
CA GLY A 117 20.03 -18.68 -8.92
C GLY A 117 19.24 -18.40 -7.64
N TRP A 118 19.64 -18.97 -6.49
CA TRP A 118 19.02 -18.67 -5.19
C TRP A 118 19.72 -17.49 -4.50
N PRO A 119 19.01 -16.59 -3.79
CA PRO A 119 19.63 -15.45 -3.11
C PRO A 119 20.57 -15.89 -1.98
N ASN A 120 21.73 -15.25 -1.87
CA ASN A 120 22.75 -15.60 -0.87
C ASN A 120 22.59 -14.87 0.48
N ASP A 121 21.95 -13.69 0.49
CA ASP A 121 21.80 -12.91 1.72
C ASP A 121 20.74 -13.56 2.64
N PRO A 122 21.08 -13.97 3.88
CA PRO A 122 20.14 -14.61 4.80
C PRO A 122 18.94 -13.72 5.18
N LYS A 123 19.04 -12.40 4.96
CA LYS A 123 17.95 -11.45 5.14
C LYS A 123 16.88 -11.54 4.05
N HIS A 124 17.26 -12.04 2.86
CA HIS A 124 16.36 -12.11 1.73
C HIS A 124 15.12 -12.94 2.06
N ILE A 125 13.95 -12.48 1.62
CA ILE A 125 12.65 -13.08 1.95
C ILE A 125 12.57 -14.58 1.62
N LEU A 126 13.13 -15.01 0.49
CA LEU A 126 13.18 -16.43 0.11
C LEU A 126 14.02 -17.30 1.05
N ASN A 127 15.04 -16.75 1.71
CA ASN A 127 15.83 -17.47 2.70
C ASN A 127 15.10 -17.59 4.04
N ARG A 128 14.23 -16.62 4.35
CA ARG A 128 13.43 -16.61 5.57
C ARG A 128 12.13 -17.39 5.44
N LEU A 129 11.51 -17.34 4.26
CA LEU A 129 10.16 -17.80 3.96
C LEU A 129 10.12 -18.46 2.56
N PRO A 130 10.79 -19.59 2.32
CA PRO A 130 10.75 -20.23 1.00
C PRO A 130 9.33 -20.68 0.60
N GLU A 131 8.45 -20.94 1.55
CA GLU A 131 7.09 -21.47 1.33
C GLU A 131 6.08 -20.45 0.78
N ILE A 132 6.39 -19.15 0.85
CA ILE A 132 5.45 -18.08 0.44
C ILE A 132 5.35 -17.86 -1.07
N GLN A 133 6.18 -18.56 -1.84
CA GLN A 133 6.24 -18.41 -3.30
C GLN A 133 4.90 -18.76 -3.93
N THR A 134 4.50 -17.98 -4.94
CA THR A 134 3.37 -18.37 -5.78
C THR A 134 3.77 -19.56 -6.65
N GLU A 135 2.78 -20.34 -7.04
CA GLU A 135 2.92 -21.35 -8.08
C GLU A 135 1.74 -21.25 -9.05
N ASP A 136 1.96 -21.73 -10.27
CA ASP A 136 0.89 -21.93 -11.23
C ASP A 136 0.09 -23.21 -10.92
N TYR A 137 -0.99 -23.43 -11.67
CA TYR A 137 -1.85 -24.61 -11.51
C TYR A 137 -1.07 -25.94 -11.57
N ASP A 138 -0.01 -25.99 -12.38
CA ASP A 138 0.83 -27.16 -12.63
C ASP A 138 1.98 -27.31 -11.61
N GLY A 139 2.18 -26.31 -10.74
CA GLY A 139 3.19 -26.31 -9.67
C GLY A 139 4.49 -25.59 -10.03
N ASN A 140 4.58 -24.90 -11.17
CA ASN A 140 5.75 -24.10 -11.53
C ASN A 140 5.80 -22.80 -10.71
N ARG A 141 6.99 -22.40 -10.25
CA ARG A 141 7.18 -21.23 -9.36
C ARG A 141 7.81 -20.00 -10.03
N VAL A 142 8.28 -20.15 -11.26
CA VAL A 142 8.97 -19.07 -11.99
C VAL A 142 7.98 -18.40 -12.94
N THR A 143 7.61 -17.16 -12.61
CA THR A 143 6.77 -16.30 -13.43
C THR A 143 7.57 -15.61 -14.53
N GLU A 144 6.90 -14.84 -15.39
CA GLU A 144 7.53 -13.95 -16.37
C GLU A 144 8.43 -12.87 -15.74
N VAL A 145 8.28 -12.60 -14.43
CA VAL A 145 9.08 -11.65 -13.66
C VAL A 145 10.02 -12.33 -12.64
N GLY A 146 10.20 -13.64 -12.75
CA GLY A 146 10.98 -14.47 -11.82
C GLY A 146 10.13 -15.07 -10.71
N TYR A 147 10.70 -15.29 -9.52
CA TYR A 147 9.93 -15.74 -8.37
C TYR A 147 9.05 -14.61 -7.83
N GLY A 148 7.80 -14.94 -7.50
CA GLY A 148 6.84 -14.02 -6.91
C GLY A 148 6.25 -14.57 -5.61
N GLY A 149 5.73 -13.69 -4.76
CA GLY A 149 5.00 -14.10 -3.55
C GLY A 149 3.50 -14.29 -3.81
N ASP A 150 2.85 -15.19 -3.06
CA ASP A 150 1.44 -15.49 -3.21
C ASP A 150 0.55 -14.62 -2.31
N TRP A 151 -0.36 -13.83 -2.88
CA TRP A 151 -1.25 -12.95 -2.11
C TRP A 151 -2.21 -13.70 -1.19
N GLY A 152 -2.48 -14.97 -1.49
CA GLY A 152 -3.26 -15.86 -0.64
C GLY A 152 -2.46 -16.49 0.49
N HIS A 153 -1.15 -16.23 0.60
CA HIS A 153 -0.34 -16.72 1.71
C HIS A 153 -0.23 -15.65 2.82
N PRO A 154 -0.75 -15.90 4.05
CA PRO A 154 -0.79 -14.90 5.12
C PRO A 154 0.59 -14.31 5.49
N ARG A 155 1.65 -15.13 5.52
CA ARG A 155 3.02 -14.63 5.80
C ARG A 155 3.57 -13.68 4.73
N TYR A 156 3.23 -13.85 3.45
CA TYR A 156 3.65 -12.90 2.42
C TYR A 156 2.87 -11.59 2.52
N HIS A 157 1.56 -11.69 2.75
CA HIS A 157 0.70 -10.56 3.01
C HIS A 157 1.22 -9.70 4.17
N GLU A 158 1.59 -10.34 5.28
CA GLU A 158 2.19 -9.69 6.44
C GLU A 158 3.56 -9.07 6.11
N TRP A 159 4.46 -9.85 5.50
CA TRP A 159 5.80 -9.38 5.15
C TRP A 159 5.76 -8.13 4.27
N PHE A 160 4.98 -8.16 3.18
CA PHE A 160 4.89 -7.04 2.27
C PHE A 160 4.30 -5.81 2.96
N THR A 161 3.28 -6.00 3.81
CA THR A 161 2.72 -4.91 4.61
C THR A 161 3.78 -4.31 5.54
N LYS A 162 4.59 -5.13 6.23
CA LYS A 162 5.68 -4.68 7.10
C LYS A 162 6.72 -3.87 6.35
N VAL A 163 7.15 -4.31 5.17
CA VAL A 163 8.12 -3.58 4.32
C VAL A 163 7.59 -2.20 3.95
N VAL A 164 6.33 -2.09 3.54
CA VAL A 164 5.76 -0.80 3.16
C VAL A 164 5.62 0.14 4.36
N LEU A 165 5.15 -0.37 5.50
CA LEU A 165 4.95 0.46 6.70
C LEU A 165 6.29 0.90 7.32
N ASP A 166 7.34 0.07 7.21
CA ASP A 166 8.71 0.45 7.60
C ASP A 166 9.18 1.70 6.82
N ILE A 167 8.96 1.72 5.49
CA ILE A 167 9.30 2.90 4.68
C ILE A 167 8.49 4.13 5.12
N VAL A 168 7.16 3.98 5.24
CA VAL A 168 6.25 5.09 5.59
C VAL A 168 6.59 5.71 6.95
N ARG A 169 7.06 4.90 7.91
CA ARG A 169 7.44 5.36 9.24
C ARG A 169 8.75 6.11 9.28
N ARG A 170 9.75 5.64 8.53
CA ARG A 170 11.14 6.12 8.68
C ARG A 170 11.52 7.22 7.70
N TYR A 171 10.82 7.32 6.57
CA TYR A 171 11.15 8.28 5.52
C TYR A 171 10.03 9.30 5.34
N ASP A 172 10.41 10.56 5.10
CA ASP A 172 9.45 11.62 4.78
C ASP A 172 8.92 11.54 3.34
N VAL A 173 8.45 10.37 2.91
CA VAL A 173 7.87 10.18 1.56
C VAL A 173 6.53 10.90 1.41
N ASP A 174 6.26 11.45 0.22
CA ASP A 174 4.98 12.07 -0.12
C ASP A 174 3.91 11.01 -0.50
N GLY A 175 4.36 9.86 -0.99
CA GLY A 175 3.48 8.76 -1.35
C GLY A 175 4.16 7.40 -1.37
N VAL A 176 3.33 6.36 -1.35
CA VAL A 176 3.70 5.00 -1.73
C VAL A 176 3.00 4.63 -3.03
N HIS A 177 3.73 3.94 -3.91
CA HIS A 177 3.26 3.53 -5.22
C HIS A 177 3.48 2.04 -5.42
N PHE A 178 2.39 1.30 -5.64
CA PHE A 178 2.46 -0.13 -5.89
C PHE A 178 2.55 -0.43 -7.38
N ASP A 179 3.57 -1.18 -7.79
CA ASP A 179 3.57 -1.87 -9.08
C ASP A 179 3.46 -3.38 -8.86
N TYR A 180 2.95 -4.12 -9.84
CA TYR A 180 2.72 -5.56 -9.75
C TYR A 180 1.88 -5.99 -8.53
N ILE A 181 1.00 -5.12 -8.02
CA ILE A 181 0.03 -5.47 -6.96
C ILE A 181 -1.13 -6.30 -7.54
N ARG A 182 -0.79 -7.51 -7.98
CA ARG A 182 -1.63 -8.41 -8.77
C ARG A 182 -0.99 -9.80 -8.86
N TYR A 183 -1.71 -10.75 -9.43
CA TYR A 183 -1.11 -11.99 -9.94
C TYR A 183 -0.59 -11.78 -11.37
N THR A 184 0.13 -12.77 -11.91
CA THR A 184 0.70 -12.71 -13.26
C THR A 184 -0.24 -13.26 -14.34
N GLY A 185 -1.27 -14.00 -13.94
CA GLY A 185 -2.34 -14.47 -14.84
C GLY A 185 -3.29 -15.45 -14.16
N GLU A 186 -4.27 -15.93 -14.92
CA GLU A 186 -5.35 -16.78 -14.38
C GLU A 186 -4.87 -18.13 -13.85
N ARG A 187 -3.71 -18.61 -14.32
CA ARG A 187 -3.12 -19.88 -13.89
C ARG A 187 -2.26 -19.75 -12.63
N TRP A 188 -2.07 -18.56 -12.09
CA TRP A 188 -1.20 -18.31 -10.92
C TRP A 188 -1.98 -18.13 -9.62
N GLY A 189 -1.29 -18.26 -8.49
CA GLY A 189 -1.89 -18.13 -7.16
C GLY A 189 -2.24 -19.45 -6.49
N TYR A 190 -1.64 -20.55 -6.95
CA TYR A 190 -1.98 -21.91 -6.55
C TYR A 190 -1.13 -22.45 -5.39
N ASN A 191 -0.46 -21.56 -4.64
CA ASN A 191 0.28 -21.96 -3.44
C ASN A 191 -0.61 -22.89 -2.55
N PRO A 192 -0.08 -24.00 -2.02
CA PRO A 192 -0.89 -24.96 -1.27
C PRO A 192 -1.65 -24.34 -0.09
N VAL A 193 -1.07 -23.34 0.58
CA VAL A 193 -1.74 -22.60 1.65
C VAL A 193 -2.92 -21.79 1.11
N SER A 194 -2.76 -21.13 -0.04
CA SER A 194 -3.82 -20.38 -0.71
C SER A 194 -4.99 -21.29 -1.10
N VAL A 195 -4.70 -22.45 -1.70
CA VAL A 195 -5.72 -23.44 -2.07
C VAL A 195 -6.43 -24.00 -0.83
N ALA A 196 -5.70 -24.30 0.24
CA ALA A 196 -6.28 -24.77 1.49
C ALA A 196 -7.23 -23.73 2.12
N ARG A 197 -6.83 -22.46 2.16
CA ARG A 197 -7.66 -21.36 2.67
C ARG A 197 -8.93 -21.17 1.85
N PHE A 198 -8.82 -21.22 0.51
CA PHE A 198 -10.00 -21.19 -0.37
C PHE A 198 -10.94 -22.36 -0.11
N ASN A 199 -10.39 -23.57 0.00
CA ASN A 199 -11.17 -24.77 0.26
C ASN A 199 -11.90 -24.71 1.59
N GLN A 200 -11.22 -24.26 2.65
CA GLN A 200 -11.84 -24.02 3.95
C GLN A 200 -12.97 -22.97 3.84
N ARG A 201 -12.71 -21.83 3.19
CA ARG A 201 -13.67 -20.71 3.11
C ARG A 201 -14.99 -21.09 2.42
N TYR A 202 -14.94 -21.98 1.43
CA TYR A 202 -16.08 -22.32 0.58
C TYR A 202 -16.52 -23.78 0.69
N GLY A 203 -15.98 -24.56 1.65
CA GLY A 203 -16.30 -25.98 1.81
C GLY A 203 -15.96 -26.81 0.55
N ARG A 204 -14.83 -26.51 -0.09
CA ARG A 204 -14.34 -27.19 -1.31
C ARG A 204 -13.17 -28.12 -0.99
N THR A 205 -12.75 -28.90 -1.98
CA THR A 205 -11.56 -29.76 -1.91
C THR A 205 -10.82 -29.74 -3.25
N GLY A 206 -9.55 -30.13 -3.24
CA GLY A 206 -8.71 -30.18 -4.45
C GLY A 206 -8.25 -28.80 -4.94
N LYS A 207 -7.65 -28.76 -6.14
CA LYS A 207 -7.26 -27.52 -6.81
C LYS A 207 -8.46 -26.99 -7.62
N PRO A 208 -8.88 -25.73 -7.43
CA PRO A 208 -9.96 -25.14 -8.24
C PRO A 208 -9.49 -24.88 -9.68
N GLU A 209 -10.37 -25.05 -10.65
CA GLU A 209 -10.04 -24.73 -12.05
C GLU A 209 -9.68 -23.23 -12.21
N PRO A 210 -8.73 -22.85 -13.09
CA PRO A 210 -8.37 -21.45 -13.31
C PRO A 210 -9.56 -20.55 -13.68
N THR A 211 -10.56 -21.14 -14.34
CA THR A 211 -11.80 -20.49 -14.78
C THR A 211 -12.89 -20.42 -13.70
N ASP A 212 -12.72 -21.07 -12.55
CA ASP A 212 -13.71 -21.06 -11.46
C ASP A 212 -13.98 -19.63 -10.98
N PRO A 213 -15.23 -19.14 -11.06
CA PRO A 213 -15.57 -17.77 -10.70
C PRO A 213 -15.35 -17.46 -9.22
N LEU A 214 -15.54 -18.44 -8.31
CA LEU A 214 -15.28 -18.26 -6.87
C LEU A 214 -13.77 -18.14 -6.61
N TRP A 215 -12.96 -18.94 -7.30
CA TRP A 215 -11.50 -18.86 -7.17
C TRP A 215 -10.95 -17.54 -7.72
N LYS A 216 -11.47 -17.07 -8.85
CA LYS A 216 -11.14 -15.74 -9.40
C LYS A 216 -11.51 -14.63 -8.43
N GLN A 217 -12.71 -14.70 -7.82
CA GLN A 217 -13.12 -13.70 -6.82
C GLN A 217 -12.26 -13.75 -5.57
N TRP A 218 -12.01 -14.94 -5.02
CA TRP A 218 -11.20 -15.09 -3.82
C TRP A 218 -9.79 -14.51 -3.99
N ARG A 219 -9.15 -14.73 -5.15
CA ARG A 219 -7.85 -14.13 -5.49
C ARG A 219 -7.91 -12.60 -5.59
N ARG A 220 -8.97 -12.03 -6.19
CA ARG A 220 -9.20 -10.56 -6.18
C ARG A 220 -9.33 -10.04 -4.75
N ASP A 221 -10.03 -10.77 -3.88
CA ASP A 221 -10.21 -10.39 -2.48
C ASP A 221 -8.88 -10.39 -1.73
N GLN A 222 -7.97 -11.33 -2.03
CA GLN A 222 -6.64 -11.37 -1.39
C GLN A 222 -5.78 -10.16 -1.77
N VAL A 223 -5.76 -9.77 -3.06
CA VAL A 223 -5.04 -8.57 -3.51
C VAL A 223 -5.68 -7.31 -2.89
N SER A 224 -7.00 -7.23 -2.88
CA SER A 224 -7.71 -6.08 -2.30
C SER A 224 -7.51 -5.98 -0.78
N ALA A 225 -7.39 -7.11 -0.08
CA ALA A 225 -7.11 -7.14 1.35
C ALA A 225 -5.74 -6.53 1.69
N VAL A 226 -4.69 -6.80 0.90
CA VAL A 226 -3.37 -6.20 1.14
C VAL A 226 -3.37 -4.69 0.89
N VAL A 227 -4.03 -4.24 -0.19
CA VAL A 227 -4.18 -2.81 -0.48
C VAL A 227 -4.92 -2.11 0.66
N ARG A 228 -6.02 -2.70 1.13
CA ARG A 228 -6.82 -2.17 2.26
C ARG A 228 -6.03 -2.09 3.55
N LYS A 229 -5.28 -3.15 3.90
CA LYS A 229 -4.46 -3.19 5.12
C LYS A 229 -3.38 -2.12 5.10
N ILE A 230 -2.65 -2.01 4.01
CA ILE A 230 -1.61 -0.99 3.86
C ILE A 230 -2.24 0.40 3.88
N TYR A 231 -3.33 0.64 3.14
CA TYR A 231 -3.99 1.95 3.11
C TYR A 231 -4.40 2.42 4.51
N ALA A 232 -5.11 1.55 5.26
CA ALA A 232 -5.62 1.89 6.59
C ALA A 232 -4.47 2.17 7.57
N GLN A 233 -3.45 1.31 7.61
CA GLN A 233 -2.33 1.47 8.54
C GLN A 233 -1.39 2.63 8.14
N ALA A 234 -1.07 2.77 6.86
CA ALA A 234 -0.23 3.88 6.37
C ALA A 234 -0.91 5.24 6.56
N THR A 235 -2.24 5.33 6.38
CA THR A 235 -2.99 6.56 6.64
C THR A 235 -3.04 6.89 8.14
N ALA A 236 -3.10 5.87 9.02
CA ALA A 236 -3.00 6.11 10.46
C ALA A 236 -1.62 6.63 10.89
N LEU A 237 -0.55 6.13 10.27
CA LEU A 237 0.83 6.58 10.51
C LEU A 237 1.11 7.98 9.96
N LYS A 238 0.71 8.20 8.70
CA LYS A 238 0.99 9.41 7.93
C LYS A 238 -0.27 9.85 7.18
N PRO A 239 -1.17 10.63 7.83
CA PRO A 239 -2.49 10.96 7.29
C PRO A 239 -2.50 11.68 5.94
N ARG A 240 -1.40 12.34 5.57
CA ARG A 240 -1.25 13.06 4.29
C ARG A 240 -0.57 12.25 3.19
N LEU A 241 -0.08 11.03 3.47
CA LEU A 241 0.57 10.17 2.48
C LEU A 241 -0.39 9.86 1.32
N ARG A 242 0.09 9.91 0.09
CA ARG A 242 -0.64 9.40 -1.09
C ARG A 242 -0.43 7.89 -1.23
N VAL A 243 -1.49 7.12 -1.37
CA VAL A 243 -1.42 5.70 -1.76
C VAL A 243 -1.83 5.57 -3.23
N SER A 244 -0.92 5.10 -4.07
CA SER A 244 -1.12 5.00 -5.52
C SER A 244 -0.65 3.65 -6.07
N ALA A 245 -1.02 3.35 -7.32
CA ALA A 245 -0.61 2.11 -7.98
C ALA A 245 -0.50 2.27 -9.50
N ALA A 246 0.41 1.50 -10.09
CA ALA A 246 0.50 1.23 -11.52
C ALA A 246 -0.54 0.18 -11.89
N LEU A 247 -1.48 0.55 -12.76
CA LEU A 247 -2.68 -0.24 -13.01
C LEU A 247 -2.70 -0.84 -14.42
N ILE A 248 -3.12 -2.10 -14.52
CA ILE A 248 -3.16 -2.84 -15.78
C ILE A 248 -4.29 -2.35 -16.67
N THR A 249 -3.96 -2.23 -17.96
CA THR A 249 -4.85 -1.79 -19.02
C THR A 249 -4.71 -2.66 -20.28
N TRP A 250 -4.25 -3.92 -20.17
CA TRP A 250 -3.97 -4.74 -21.36
C TRP A 250 -5.23 -4.93 -22.22
N GLY A 251 -5.12 -4.58 -23.50
CA GLY A 251 -6.21 -4.62 -24.47
C GLY A 251 -7.06 -3.34 -24.46
N ASP A 252 -8.20 -3.40 -25.13
CA ASP A 252 -9.08 -2.24 -25.24
C ASP A 252 -9.70 -1.85 -23.90
N GLY A 253 -9.91 -0.54 -23.71
CA GLY A 253 -10.53 0.02 -22.52
C GLY A 253 -12.03 -0.29 -22.44
N PRO A 254 -12.60 -0.33 -21.22
CA PRO A 254 -14.02 -0.53 -21.05
C PRO A 254 -14.80 0.65 -21.63
N GLN A 255 -15.84 0.32 -22.41
CA GLN A 255 -16.74 1.34 -22.99
C GLN A 255 -17.85 1.75 -22.02
N THR A 256 -18.15 0.91 -21.04
CA THR A 256 -19.15 1.14 -19.99
C THR A 256 -18.61 0.65 -18.65
N SER A 257 -19.26 1.07 -17.54
CA SER A 257 -18.97 0.54 -16.20
C SER A 257 -19.12 -0.99 -16.13
N ASP A 258 -20.13 -1.56 -16.79
CA ASP A 258 -20.39 -3.01 -16.74
C ASP A 258 -19.34 -3.83 -17.47
N ASP A 259 -18.65 -3.22 -18.44
CA ASP A 259 -17.60 -3.86 -19.21
C ASP A 259 -16.28 -4.05 -18.42
N TRP A 260 -16.14 -3.37 -17.28
CA TRP A 260 -14.99 -3.45 -16.39
C TRP A 260 -14.60 -4.89 -16.04
N VAL A 261 -15.59 -5.72 -15.70
CA VAL A 261 -15.35 -7.10 -15.24
C VAL A 261 -14.78 -8.01 -16.34
N ASN A 262 -14.86 -7.59 -17.61
CA ASN A 262 -14.31 -8.31 -18.76
C ASN A 262 -12.87 -7.89 -19.09
N ARG A 263 -12.34 -6.86 -18.44
CA ARG A 263 -10.98 -6.35 -18.71
C ARG A 263 -9.93 -7.18 -18.00
N SER A 264 -8.74 -7.24 -18.60
CA SER A 264 -7.59 -8.03 -18.12
C SER A 264 -7.25 -7.79 -16.65
N ALA A 265 -7.27 -6.53 -16.22
CA ALA A 265 -7.06 -6.15 -14.81
C ALA A 265 -7.97 -6.94 -13.86
N TYR A 266 -9.28 -6.97 -14.12
CA TYR A 266 -10.25 -7.66 -13.27
C TYR A 266 -10.25 -9.19 -13.45
N ARG A 267 -10.32 -9.65 -14.72
CA ARG A 267 -10.57 -11.06 -15.02
C ARG A 267 -9.33 -11.95 -15.00
N ALA A 268 -8.18 -11.41 -15.38
CA ALA A 268 -6.99 -12.19 -15.69
C ALA A 268 -5.89 -12.08 -14.62
N VAL A 269 -5.67 -10.88 -14.09
CA VAL A 269 -4.59 -10.62 -13.11
C VAL A 269 -5.09 -10.21 -11.72
N PHE A 270 -6.42 -10.10 -11.56
CA PHE A 270 -7.11 -9.88 -10.29
C PHE A 270 -6.76 -8.55 -9.59
N GLN A 271 -6.47 -7.52 -10.37
CA GLN A 271 -6.22 -6.13 -9.94
C GLN A 271 -7.51 -5.31 -10.06
N ASP A 272 -8.42 -5.43 -9.09
CA ASP A 272 -9.72 -4.72 -9.10
C ASP A 272 -9.59 -3.25 -8.70
N TRP A 273 -8.88 -2.48 -9.51
CA TRP A 273 -8.58 -1.09 -9.17
C TRP A 273 -9.79 -0.16 -9.23
N GLN A 274 -10.84 -0.48 -10.01
CA GLN A 274 -12.09 0.28 -9.95
C GLN A 274 -12.76 0.07 -8.58
N GLY A 275 -12.75 -1.16 -8.06
CA GLY A 275 -13.18 -1.47 -6.69
C GLY A 275 -12.40 -0.68 -5.64
N TRP A 276 -11.08 -0.57 -5.79
CA TRP A 276 -10.23 0.18 -4.85
C TRP A 276 -10.53 1.67 -4.81
N LEU A 277 -10.84 2.28 -5.96
CA LEU A 277 -11.27 3.68 -6.05
C LEU A 277 -12.65 3.89 -5.41
N LYS A 278 -13.61 2.99 -5.71
CA LYS A 278 -14.97 3.01 -5.14
C LYS A 278 -14.95 2.88 -3.62
N GLU A 279 -14.14 1.97 -3.11
CA GLU A 279 -13.98 1.77 -1.67
C GLU A 279 -13.18 2.92 -1.01
N GLY A 280 -12.26 3.51 -1.76
CA GLY A 280 -11.38 4.58 -1.27
C GLY A 280 -10.12 4.08 -0.57
N ILE A 281 -9.64 2.91 -0.94
CA ILE A 281 -8.36 2.34 -0.46
C ILE A 281 -7.19 2.61 -1.43
N LEU A 282 -7.43 3.46 -2.44
CA LEU A 282 -6.44 4.01 -3.36
C LEU A 282 -6.73 5.51 -3.51
N ASP A 283 -5.74 6.37 -3.23
CA ASP A 283 -5.91 7.82 -3.36
C ASP A 283 -5.72 8.30 -4.80
N MET A 284 -4.82 7.63 -5.54
CA MET A 284 -4.43 8.02 -6.89
C MET A 284 -4.23 6.80 -7.79
N ALA A 285 -5.04 6.68 -8.84
CA ALA A 285 -4.92 5.66 -9.87
C ALA A 285 -4.00 6.13 -11.00
N ILE A 286 -2.98 5.33 -11.33
CA ILE A 286 -2.10 5.58 -12.47
C ILE A 286 -2.10 4.36 -13.41
N PRO A 287 -3.13 4.18 -14.26
CA PRO A 287 -3.11 3.14 -15.27
C PRO A 287 -1.95 3.31 -16.26
N MET A 288 -1.31 2.20 -16.57
CA MET A 288 -0.20 2.08 -17.51
C MET A 288 -0.73 2.05 -18.95
N VAL A 289 -1.27 3.17 -19.42
CA VAL A 289 -1.87 3.33 -20.75
C VAL A 289 -0.78 3.39 -21.84
N TYR A 290 0.10 2.39 -21.86
CA TYR A 290 1.30 2.33 -22.69
C TYR A 290 0.91 1.81 -24.08
N TYR A 291 0.53 2.73 -24.94
CA TYR A 291 0.11 2.43 -26.29
C TYR A 291 0.83 3.34 -27.28
N ASP A 292 1.24 2.74 -28.39
CA ASP A 292 1.84 3.43 -29.54
C ASP A 292 0.77 4.24 -30.28
N GLU A 293 0.90 5.57 -30.28
CA GLU A 293 -0.03 6.48 -30.96
C GLU A 293 0.02 6.32 -32.49
N SER A 294 1.12 5.83 -33.05
CA SER A 294 1.26 5.67 -34.51
C SER A 294 0.44 4.50 -35.06
N ASN A 295 0.05 3.56 -34.20
CA ASN A 295 -0.83 2.46 -34.54
C ASN A 295 -2.29 2.82 -34.21
N PRO A 296 -3.20 2.95 -35.21
CA PRO A 296 -4.57 3.41 -34.98
C PRO A 296 -5.35 2.61 -33.93
N SER A 297 -5.18 1.28 -33.90
CA SER A 297 -5.87 0.42 -32.93
C SER A 297 -5.33 0.64 -31.51
N ARG A 298 -4.02 0.85 -31.36
CA ARG A 298 -3.41 1.12 -30.05
C ARG A 298 -3.72 2.53 -29.56
N ALA A 299 -3.72 3.52 -30.45
CA ALA A 299 -4.20 4.87 -30.16
C ALA A 299 -5.66 4.86 -29.68
N ALA A 300 -6.53 4.03 -30.27
CA ALA A 300 -7.90 3.85 -29.79
C ALA A 300 -7.94 3.28 -28.37
N PHE A 301 -7.09 2.30 -28.05
CA PHE A 301 -7.01 1.75 -26.68
C PHE A 301 -6.57 2.81 -25.68
N PHE A 302 -5.60 3.67 -26.04
CA PHE A 302 -5.21 4.82 -25.24
C PHE A 302 -6.41 5.72 -24.93
N ARG A 303 -7.12 6.13 -25.98
CA ARG A 303 -8.30 7.00 -25.88
C ARG A 303 -9.37 6.40 -24.96
N ASN A 304 -9.65 5.12 -25.10
CA ASN A 304 -10.69 4.42 -24.34
C ASN A 304 -10.33 4.29 -22.85
N TRP A 305 -9.11 3.89 -22.52
CA TRP A 305 -8.66 3.83 -21.13
C TRP A 305 -8.57 5.19 -20.47
N ALA A 306 -8.03 6.20 -21.15
CA ALA A 306 -7.95 7.56 -20.62
C ALA A 306 -9.36 8.15 -20.41
N THR A 307 -10.31 7.90 -21.30
CA THR A 307 -11.71 8.32 -21.13
C THR A 307 -12.36 7.61 -19.96
N PHE A 308 -12.21 6.28 -19.86
CA PHE A 308 -12.74 5.52 -18.74
C PHE A 308 -12.20 6.01 -17.40
N LEU A 309 -10.89 6.29 -17.30
CA LEU A 309 -10.29 6.85 -16.10
C LEU A 309 -10.92 8.20 -15.73
N LYS A 310 -11.10 9.12 -16.70
CA LYS A 310 -11.72 10.43 -16.44
C LYS A 310 -13.09 10.29 -15.78
N ASP A 311 -13.88 9.32 -16.22
CA ASP A 311 -15.28 9.15 -15.81
C ASP A 311 -15.48 8.26 -14.57
N HIS A 312 -14.45 7.52 -14.11
CA HIS A 312 -14.56 6.53 -13.04
C HIS A 312 -13.54 6.73 -11.91
N GLN A 313 -13.33 7.98 -11.49
CA GLN A 313 -12.37 8.31 -10.42
C GLN A 313 -12.94 8.14 -9.01
N HIS A 314 -14.28 8.08 -8.87
CA HIS A 314 -14.97 7.83 -7.59
C HIS A 314 -14.53 8.72 -6.43
N GLY A 315 -14.33 10.02 -6.70
CA GLY A 315 -13.88 10.98 -5.68
C GLY A 315 -12.40 10.85 -5.30
N ARG A 316 -11.61 10.14 -6.12
CA ARG A 316 -10.15 10.01 -6.01
C ARG A 316 -9.45 10.71 -7.16
N ILE A 317 -8.12 10.60 -7.23
CA ILE A 317 -7.32 11.17 -8.30
C ILE A 317 -7.09 10.14 -9.41
N GLY A 318 -7.30 10.53 -10.66
CA GLY A 318 -6.82 9.83 -11.85
C GLY A 318 -5.62 10.54 -12.47
N VAL A 319 -4.58 9.78 -12.81
CA VAL A 319 -3.39 10.23 -13.56
C VAL A 319 -3.15 9.29 -14.72
N VAL A 320 -2.98 9.78 -15.94
CA VAL A 320 -2.73 8.89 -17.09
C VAL A 320 -1.25 8.53 -17.15
N GLY A 321 -0.93 7.23 -17.05
CA GLY A 321 0.41 6.71 -17.28
C GLY A 321 0.69 6.58 -18.78
N ILE A 322 1.59 7.42 -19.32
CA ILE A 322 1.95 7.49 -20.74
C ILE A 322 3.26 6.71 -20.96
N GLY A 323 3.24 5.80 -21.94
CA GLY A 323 4.42 5.05 -22.35
C GLY A 323 5.24 5.84 -23.36
N ASN A 324 5.96 6.87 -22.91
CA ASN A 324 6.75 7.73 -23.80
C ASN A 324 7.90 6.98 -24.49
N TYR A 325 8.41 5.91 -23.88
CA TYR A 325 9.36 5.00 -24.51
C TYR A 325 8.86 4.34 -25.80
N LEU A 326 7.55 4.25 -26.01
CA LEU A 326 6.94 3.70 -27.23
C LEU A 326 6.67 4.77 -28.29
N ASN A 327 6.83 6.05 -27.96
CA ASN A 327 6.30 7.15 -28.75
C ASN A 327 7.38 8.17 -29.09
N SER A 328 7.25 8.79 -30.27
CA SER A 328 8.01 10.00 -30.57
C SER A 328 7.59 11.12 -29.62
N LEU A 329 8.40 12.19 -29.52
CA LEU A 329 8.02 13.38 -28.76
C LEU A 329 6.65 13.92 -29.23
N GLU A 330 6.44 14.04 -30.55
CA GLU A 330 5.17 14.52 -31.11
C GLU A 330 3.99 13.66 -30.68
N ASN A 331 4.12 12.34 -30.74
CA ASN A 331 3.06 11.41 -30.33
C ASN A 331 2.80 11.43 -28.83
N THR A 332 3.86 11.61 -28.03
CA THR A 332 3.73 11.80 -26.59
C THR A 332 2.96 13.10 -26.29
N LEU A 333 3.26 14.20 -26.99
CA LEU A 333 2.53 15.46 -26.85
C LEU A 333 1.04 15.32 -27.23
N LYS A 334 0.71 14.56 -28.28
CA LYS A 334 -0.69 14.23 -28.64
C LYS A 334 -1.41 13.48 -27.52
N GLN A 335 -0.74 12.50 -26.91
CA GLN A 335 -1.30 11.75 -25.78
C GLN A 335 -1.49 12.62 -24.53
N ILE A 336 -0.55 13.54 -24.25
CA ILE A 336 -0.71 14.52 -23.17
C ILE A 336 -1.91 15.43 -23.43
N GLU A 337 -2.05 15.97 -24.64
CA GLU A 337 -3.17 16.82 -25.03
C GLU A 337 -4.51 16.10 -24.83
N PHE A 338 -4.62 14.85 -25.31
CA PHE A 338 -5.82 14.06 -25.11
C PHE A 338 -6.09 13.77 -23.62
N ALA A 339 -5.06 13.43 -22.83
CA ALA A 339 -5.22 13.18 -21.41
C ALA A 339 -5.77 14.41 -20.68
N ARG A 340 -5.24 15.60 -20.97
CA ARG A 340 -5.64 16.87 -20.32
C ARG A 340 -7.01 17.38 -20.77
N ALA A 341 -7.45 17.04 -21.99
CA ALA A 341 -8.78 17.37 -22.49
C ALA A 341 -9.90 16.68 -21.68
N PRO A 342 -11.09 17.29 -21.55
CA PRO A 342 -12.20 16.64 -20.86
C PRO A 342 -12.71 15.41 -21.62
N SER A 343 -13.33 14.46 -20.92
CA SER A 343 -14.13 13.40 -21.52
C SER A 343 -15.40 13.98 -22.15
N PRO A 344 -16.16 13.21 -22.96
CA PRO A 344 -17.49 13.62 -23.43
C PRO A 344 -18.45 13.99 -22.28
N ALA A 345 -18.27 13.45 -21.09
CA ALA A 345 -19.03 13.80 -19.89
C ALA A 345 -18.50 15.05 -19.15
N GLY A 346 -17.46 15.70 -19.67
CA GLY A 346 -16.86 16.92 -19.09
C GLY A 346 -15.82 16.65 -17.99
N ASN A 347 -15.54 15.39 -17.65
CA ASN A 347 -14.61 15.04 -16.57
C ASN A 347 -13.15 15.12 -17.02
N ARG A 348 -12.25 15.42 -16.09
CA ARG A 348 -10.80 15.50 -16.34
C ARG A 348 -10.04 14.64 -15.35
N VAL A 349 -8.93 14.05 -15.80
CA VAL A 349 -7.87 13.56 -14.91
C VAL A 349 -7.13 14.74 -14.28
N GLN A 350 -6.38 14.50 -13.21
CA GLN A 350 -5.62 15.54 -12.53
C GLN A 350 -4.13 15.45 -12.82
N GLY A 351 -3.70 14.68 -13.82
CA GLY A 351 -2.30 14.68 -14.23
C GLY A 351 -1.92 13.62 -15.25
N VAL A 352 -0.63 13.62 -15.55
CA VAL A 352 0.06 12.64 -16.39
C VAL A 352 1.32 12.15 -15.70
N ASN A 353 1.70 10.90 -15.97
CA ASN A 353 2.92 10.30 -15.49
C ASN A 353 3.60 9.50 -16.61
N PHE A 354 4.91 9.58 -16.72
CA PHE A 354 5.64 9.03 -17.86
C PHE A 354 6.43 7.77 -17.47
N PHE A 355 6.26 6.69 -18.23
CA PHE A 355 7.14 5.53 -18.17
C PHE A 355 8.09 5.53 -19.38
N SER A 356 9.38 5.78 -19.21
CA SER A 356 10.08 6.08 -17.95
C SER A 356 10.88 7.37 -18.02
N TYR A 357 11.40 7.79 -16.86
CA TYR A 357 12.44 8.80 -16.79
C TYR A 357 13.63 8.44 -17.69
N ALA A 358 14.06 7.18 -17.68
CA ALA A 358 15.25 6.75 -18.40
C ALA A 358 15.04 6.69 -19.92
N ALA A 359 13.95 6.06 -20.37
CA ALA A 359 13.63 5.92 -21.79
C ALA A 359 12.68 7.05 -22.23
N THR A 360 13.23 8.07 -22.90
CA THR A 360 12.53 9.33 -23.17
C THR A 360 11.62 9.30 -24.39
N THR A 361 12.06 8.73 -25.50
CA THR A 361 11.28 8.65 -26.76
C THR A 361 11.62 7.39 -27.54
N GLY A 362 10.65 6.78 -28.20
CA GLY A 362 10.86 5.64 -29.10
C GLY A 362 9.95 5.61 -30.31
N VAL A 363 9.89 4.46 -30.99
CA VAL A 363 9.09 4.25 -32.22
C VAL A 363 8.42 2.86 -32.16
N GLY A 364 7.33 2.75 -31.40
CA GLY A 364 6.50 1.55 -31.28
C GLY A 364 7.07 0.43 -30.39
N THR A 365 8.38 0.36 -30.21
CA THR A 365 9.06 -0.64 -29.36
C THR A 365 9.99 0.02 -28.35
N GLU A 366 10.25 -0.70 -27.25
CA GLU A 366 11.27 -0.31 -26.25
C GLU A 366 12.69 -0.39 -26.83
N GLU A 367 12.93 -1.39 -27.67
CA GLU A 367 14.17 -1.51 -28.43
C GLU A 367 14.31 -0.30 -29.35
N GLY A 368 15.39 0.47 -29.14
CA GLY A 368 15.66 1.71 -29.89
C GLY A 368 15.16 3.00 -29.21
N ALA A 369 14.55 2.93 -28.02
CA ALA A 369 14.21 4.13 -27.28
C ALA A 369 15.47 4.94 -26.92
N ARG A 370 15.45 6.24 -27.20
CA ARG A 370 16.49 7.18 -26.73
C ARG A 370 16.43 7.24 -25.22
N ARG A 371 17.61 7.31 -24.59
CA ARG A 371 17.73 7.39 -23.14
C ARG A 371 18.27 8.75 -22.72
N TYR A 372 17.65 9.32 -21.69
CA TYR A 372 18.08 10.58 -21.07
C TYR A 372 18.24 11.75 -22.06
N ASP A 373 17.42 11.81 -23.10
CA ASP A 373 17.50 12.88 -24.10
C ASP A 373 17.16 14.24 -23.45
N GLU A 374 18.16 15.09 -23.25
CA GLU A 374 17.99 16.42 -22.64
C GLU A 374 17.05 17.33 -23.46
N ALA A 375 16.87 17.07 -24.77
CA ALA A 375 15.88 17.80 -25.56
C ALA A 375 14.45 17.40 -25.20
N PHE A 376 14.20 16.14 -24.83
CA PHE A 376 12.89 15.68 -24.39
C PHE A 376 12.44 16.38 -23.11
N TYR A 377 13.29 16.41 -22.08
CA TYR A 377 12.95 17.08 -20.82
C TYR A 377 12.68 18.58 -21.04
N ARG A 378 13.51 19.27 -21.83
CA ARG A 378 13.29 20.68 -22.16
C ARG A 378 11.99 20.91 -22.92
N ALA A 379 11.69 20.07 -23.91
CA ALA A 379 10.44 20.18 -24.66
C ALA A 379 9.19 19.98 -23.78
N LEU A 380 9.26 19.10 -22.77
CA LEU A 380 8.18 18.99 -21.78
C LEU A 380 8.08 20.24 -20.91
N GLY A 381 9.21 20.81 -20.47
CA GLY A 381 9.23 22.08 -19.75
C GLY A 381 8.56 23.21 -20.54
N ASP A 382 8.92 23.35 -21.83
CA ASP A 382 8.34 24.31 -22.75
C ASP A 382 6.83 24.07 -22.94
N TYR A 383 6.42 22.81 -23.10
CA TYR A 383 5.00 22.44 -23.28
C TYR A 383 4.16 22.72 -22.03
N PHE A 384 4.65 22.36 -20.84
CA PHE A 384 3.90 22.55 -19.59
C PHE A 384 3.92 24.01 -19.10
N GLY A 385 4.89 24.81 -19.55
CA GLY A 385 4.95 26.24 -19.23
C GLY A 385 5.26 26.47 -17.76
N ALA A 386 4.32 27.04 -16.99
CA ALA A 386 4.58 27.33 -15.59
C ALA A 386 4.63 26.05 -14.71
N TRP A 387 5.47 26.11 -13.67
CA TRP A 387 5.40 25.14 -12.57
C TRP A 387 4.07 25.25 -11.84
N VAL A 388 3.47 24.11 -11.48
CA VAL A 388 2.21 24.02 -10.71
C VAL A 388 2.37 23.04 -9.56
N PRO A 389 1.62 23.20 -8.45
CA PRO A 389 1.61 22.22 -7.38
C PRO A 389 0.93 20.92 -7.83
N THR A 390 1.24 19.82 -7.12
CA THR A 390 0.50 18.57 -7.24
C THR A 390 -0.95 18.75 -6.76
N PRO A 391 -1.92 17.96 -7.26
CA PRO A 391 -3.32 18.12 -6.88
C PRO A 391 -3.52 17.75 -5.41
N PRO A 392 -4.22 18.58 -4.60
CA PRO A 392 -4.46 18.26 -3.21
C PRO A 392 -5.28 16.97 -3.05
N LEU A 393 -5.25 16.37 -1.86
CA LEU A 393 -6.16 15.30 -1.46
C LEU A 393 -7.22 15.86 -0.49
N PRO A 394 -8.37 16.37 -0.95
CA PRO A 394 -9.34 17.03 -0.07
C PRO A 394 -9.77 16.17 1.13
N TRP A 395 -9.97 14.86 0.90
CA TRP A 395 -10.37 13.92 1.94
C TRP A 395 -9.29 13.63 2.99
N LYS A 396 -8.02 13.99 2.74
CA LYS A 396 -6.92 13.90 3.71
C LYS A 396 -6.51 15.25 4.30
N LEU A 397 -6.72 16.35 3.57
CA LEU A 397 -6.45 17.71 4.07
C LEU A 397 -7.52 18.19 5.05
N ALA A 398 -8.79 17.92 4.75
CA ALA A 398 -9.94 18.27 5.58
C ALA A 398 -10.86 17.04 5.67
N PRO A 399 -10.44 16.00 6.39
CA PRO A 399 -11.20 14.76 6.47
C PRO A 399 -12.56 15.00 7.13
N THR A 400 -13.61 14.48 6.52
CA THR A 400 -14.97 14.44 7.07
C THR A 400 -15.36 13.06 7.58
N ALA A 401 -14.49 12.07 7.39
CA ALA A 401 -14.67 10.67 7.74
C ALA A 401 -13.44 10.11 8.45
N GLY A 402 -13.61 9.04 9.20
CA GLY A 402 -12.55 8.29 9.87
C GLY A 402 -12.42 6.85 9.37
N HIS A 403 -11.53 6.10 9.99
CA HIS A 403 -11.27 4.70 9.64
C HIS A 403 -11.42 3.80 10.87
N LEU A 404 -11.99 2.62 10.66
CA LEU A 404 -12.07 1.57 11.66
C LEU A 404 -11.34 0.35 11.12
N MET A 405 -10.38 -0.16 11.87
CA MET A 405 -9.63 -1.37 11.52
C MET A 405 -9.39 -2.24 12.76
N GLY A 406 -9.00 -3.48 12.54
CA GLY A 406 -8.71 -4.38 13.65
C GLY A 406 -8.24 -5.75 13.19
N THR A 407 -7.99 -6.61 14.16
CA THR A 407 -7.57 -7.99 13.94
C THR A 407 -8.42 -8.91 14.80
N VAL A 408 -9.04 -9.92 14.18
CA VAL A 408 -9.83 -10.96 14.86
C VAL A 408 -8.93 -12.15 15.16
N LEU A 409 -8.84 -12.54 16.43
CA LEU A 409 -7.99 -13.62 16.93
C LEU A 409 -8.82 -14.61 17.79
N ASP A 410 -8.45 -15.89 17.80
CA ASP A 410 -8.93 -16.84 18.80
C ASP A 410 -8.31 -16.48 20.16
N ALA A 411 -9.15 -16.30 21.19
CA ALA A 411 -8.72 -15.86 22.51
C ALA A 411 -7.80 -16.87 23.23
N ARG A 412 -7.89 -18.16 22.89
CA ARG A 412 -7.14 -19.25 23.53
C ARG A 412 -5.75 -19.41 22.95
N SER A 413 -5.62 -19.26 21.64
CA SER A 413 -4.36 -19.53 20.93
C SER A 413 -3.71 -18.28 20.35
N LEU A 414 -4.38 -17.13 20.35
CA LEU A 414 -3.94 -15.93 19.65
C LEU A 414 -3.77 -16.11 18.13
N SER A 415 -4.27 -17.20 17.56
CA SER A 415 -4.18 -17.45 16.12
C SER A 415 -5.19 -16.55 15.38
N PRO A 416 -4.85 -16.06 14.17
CA PRO A 416 -5.77 -15.26 13.38
C PRO A 416 -7.00 -16.06 12.94
N VAL A 417 -8.17 -15.42 12.99
CA VAL A 417 -9.40 -16.01 12.47
C VAL A 417 -9.60 -15.55 11.02
N ASP A 418 -9.18 -16.40 10.08
CA ASP A 418 -9.34 -16.17 8.64
C ASP A 418 -10.82 -16.26 8.22
N GLY A 419 -11.27 -15.35 7.36
CA GLY A 419 -12.63 -15.37 6.82
C GLY A 419 -13.73 -15.02 7.84
N ALA A 420 -13.38 -14.52 9.03
CA ALA A 420 -14.33 -14.04 10.01
C ALA A 420 -15.18 -12.91 9.44
N THR A 421 -16.48 -12.95 9.69
CA THR A 421 -17.39 -11.87 9.32
C THR A 421 -17.38 -10.80 10.40
N VAL A 422 -17.18 -9.54 10.00
CA VAL A 422 -17.28 -8.38 10.89
C VAL A 422 -18.37 -7.45 10.38
N GLU A 423 -19.47 -7.39 11.12
CA GLU A 423 -20.58 -6.50 10.85
C GLU A 423 -20.40 -5.20 11.63
N VAL A 424 -20.50 -4.07 10.94
CA VAL A 424 -20.33 -2.73 11.50
C VAL A 424 -21.69 -2.05 11.54
N TYR A 425 -22.20 -1.78 12.74
CA TYR A 425 -23.49 -1.13 12.96
C TYR A 425 -23.32 0.31 13.45
N ARG A 426 -24.21 1.18 13.02
CA ARG A 426 -24.38 2.54 13.55
C ARG A 426 -25.86 2.76 13.85
N GLU A 427 -26.17 3.19 15.06
CA GLU A 427 -27.56 3.50 15.47
C GLU A 427 -28.53 2.34 15.17
N GLY A 428 -28.07 1.09 15.40
CA GLY A 428 -28.83 -0.13 15.13
C GLY A 428 -28.89 -0.58 13.67
N SER A 429 -28.39 0.22 12.72
CA SER A 429 -28.40 -0.09 11.28
C SER A 429 -27.06 -0.68 10.83
N LEU A 430 -27.08 -1.74 10.03
CA LEU A 430 -25.89 -2.34 9.42
C LEU A 430 -25.32 -1.39 8.35
N VAL A 431 -24.06 -0.99 8.51
CA VAL A 431 -23.37 -0.04 7.61
C VAL A 431 -22.41 -0.74 6.66
N ARG A 432 -21.70 -1.77 7.17
CA ARG A 432 -20.74 -2.58 6.41
C ARG A 432 -20.73 -4.02 6.93
N THR A 433 -20.52 -4.95 6.01
CA THR A 433 -20.11 -6.32 6.32
C THR A 433 -18.73 -6.52 5.71
N LEU A 434 -17.77 -6.91 6.54
CA LEU A 434 -16.39 -7.13 6.15
C LEU A 434 -16.05 -8.61 6.36
N THR A 435 -15.00 -9.06 5.67
CA THR A 435 -14.39 -10.37 5.89
C THR A 435 -12.93 -10.15 6.25
N THR A 436 -12.43 -10.85 7.28
CA THR A 436 -11.02 -10.78 7.65
C THR A 436 -10.14 -11.45 6.61
N ASP A 437 -8.92 -10.96 6.46
CA ASP A 437 -7.88 -11.66 5.71
C ASP A 437 -7.27 -12.83 6.50
N GLY A 438 -6.31 -13.54 5.90
CA GLY A 438 -5.66 -14.70 6.51
C GLY A 438 -4.83 -14.38 7.76
N ASN A 439 -4.61 -13.10 8.06
CA ASN A 439 -3.97 -12.62 9.29
C ASN A 439 -5.02 -12.08 10.28
N GLY A 440 -6.30 -12.33 10.04
CA GLY A 440 -7.42 -11.89 10.87
C GLY A 440 -7.75 -10.40 10.71
N PHE A 441 -7.09 -9.67 9.80
CA PHE A 441 -7.24 -8.22 9.72
C PHE A 441 -8.47 -7.82 8.91
N PHE A 442 -9.13 -6.74 9.34
CA PHE A 442 -10.22 -6.08 8.63
C PHE A 442 -10.10 -4.55 8.72
N ALA A 443 -10.71 -3.85 7.76
CA ALA A 443 -10.90 -2.40 7.85
C ALA A 443 -12.15 -1.93 7.11
N ALA A 444 -12.83 -0.94 7.70
CA ALA A 444 -13.80 -0.08 7.04
C ALA A 444 -13.22 1.34 6.98
N VAL A 445 -12.94 1.81 5.77
CA VAL A 445 -12.43 3.16 5.53
C VAL A 445 -13.56 4.14 5.23
N HIS A 446 -13.32 5.43 5.49
CA HIS A 446 -14.24 6.53 5.18
C HIS A 446 -15.62 6.38 5.85
N LEU A 447 -15.61 5.95 7.12
CA LEU A 447 -16.81 5.93 7.96
C LEU A 447 -17.13 7.35 8.47
N PRO A 448 -18.39 7.78 8.41
CA PRO A 448 -18.80 9.00 9.09
C PRO A 448 -18.42 8.99 10.59
N PRO A 449 -18.09 10.15 11.19
CA PRO A 449 -17.82 10.22 12.62
C PRO A 449 -19.02 9.78 13.45
N GLY A 450 -18.78 9.05 14.54
CA GLY A 450 -19.82 8.55 15.42
C GLY A 450 -19.42 7.30 16.20
N ALA A 451 -20.37 6.81 16.99
CA ALA A 451 -20.23 5.57 17.74
C ALA A 451 -20.74 4.37 16.91
N TYR A 452 -19.94 3.31 16.89
CA TYR A 452 -20.23 2.08 16.17
C TYR A 452 -20.29 0.88 17.11
N THR A 453 -21.04 -0.14 16.71
CA THR A 453 -21.01 -1.47 17.32
C THR A 453 -20.47 -2.45 16.29
N LEU A 454 -19.51 -3.28 16.68
CA LEU A 454 -18.97 -4.36 15.85
C LEU A 454 -19.51 -5.69 16.33
N ILE A 455 -19.93 -6.56 15.40
CA ILE A 455 -20.22 -7.95 15.69
C ILE A 455 -19.31 -8.82 14.83
N ALA A 456 -18.38 -9.53 15.48
CA ALA A 456 -17.45 -10.44 14.83
C ALA A 456 -17.90 -11.89 15.03
N ARG A 457 -17.83 -12.68 13.95
CA ARG A 457 -18.20 -14.11 13.93
C ARG A 457 -17.14 -14.91 13.17
N GLY A 458 -16.71 -16.01 13.76
CA GLY A 458 -15.82 -17.00 13.16
C GLY A 458 -16.44 -18.39 13.26
N GLU A 459 -16.05 -19.29 12.36
CA GLU A 459 -16.55 -20.67 12.37
C GLU A 459 -16.14 -21.37 13.69
N GLY A 460 -17.10 -22.05 14.33
CA GLY A 460 -16.86 -22.78 15.57
C GLY A 460 -16.56 -21.93 16.81
N LEU A 461 -16.64 -20.60 16.73
CA LEU A 461 -16.35 -19.67 17.83
C LEU A 461 -17.58 -18.82 18.21
N PRO A 462 -17.83 -18.59 19.52
CA PRO A 462 -18.87 -17.67 19.95
C PRO A 462 -18.68 -16.27 19.37
N ALA A 463 -19.78 -15.69 18.88
CA ALA A 463 -19.77 -14.32 18.36
C ALA A 463 -19.37 -13.32 19.45
N ARG A 464 -18.62 -12.29 19.06
CA ARG A 464 -18.24 -11.19 19.96
C ARG A 464 -18.88 -9.90 19.50
N SER A 465 -19.57 -9.22 20.42
CA SER A 465 -20.06 -7.86 20.23
C SER A 465 -19.15 -6.86 20.95
N LEU A 466 -18.78 -5.79 20.27
CA LEU A 466 -18.01 -4.66 20.80
C LEU A 466 -18.84 -3.39 20.59
N GLY A 467 -19.42 -2.87 21.67
CA GLY A 467 -20.19 -1.63 21.63
C GLY A 467 -19.33 -0.38 21.78
N ALA A 468 -19.85 0.75 21.29
CA ALA A 468 -19.31 2.09 21.50
C ALA A 468 -17.86 2.32 20.99
N VAL A 469 -17.53 1.78 19.81
CA VAL A 469 -16.30 2.09 19.09
C VAL A 469 -16.44 3.48 18.43
N TRP A 470 -15.73 4.47 18.97
CA TRP A 470 -15.81 5.84 18.48
C TRP A 470 -14.89 6.08 17.29
N VAL A 471 -15.46 6.46 16.15
CA VAL A 471 -14.72 6.90 14.96
C VAL A 471 -14.79 8.42 14.88
N ALA A 472 -13.62 9.06 14.71
CA ALA A 472 -13.49 10.50 14.53
C ALA A 472 -12.91 10.81 13.13
N ALA A 473 -13.25 11.99 12.60
CA ALA A 473 -12.76 12.41 11.31
C ALA A 473 -11.22 12.49 11.29
N GLY A 474 -10.60 11.95 10.24
CA GLY A 474 -9.15 11.93 10.05
C GLY A 474 -8.38 10.95 10.93
N LEU A 475 -9.05 10.24 11.84
CA LEU A 475 -8.41 9.27 12.73
C LEU A 475 -8.72 7.83 12.31
N GLY A 476 -7.74 6.95 12.53
CA GLY A 476 -7.89 5.51 12.44
C GLY A 476 -8.00 4.88 13.82
N VAL A 477 -8.99 4.02 14.02
CA VAL A 477 -9.13 3.21 15.23
C VAL A 477 -8.66 1.79 14.92
N ASN A 478 -7.70 1.26 15.68
CA ASN A 478 -7.19 -0.10 15.50
C ASN A 478 -7.39 -0.94 16.78
N LEU A 479 -8.26 -1.94 16.72
CA LEU A 479 -8.67 -2.75 17.87
C LEU A 479 -8.52 -4.26 17.61
N PRO A 480 -7.87 -5.02 18.52
CA PRO A 480 -7.93 -6.47 18.49
C PRO A 480 -9.31 -6.93 18.98
N VAL A 481 -9.86 -7.93 18.30
CA VAL A 481 -11.13 -8.56 18.61
C VAL A 481 -10.85 -10.01 18.94
N LEU A 482 -11.15 -10.41 20.17
CA LEU A 482 -10.97 -11.80 20.61
C LEU A 482 -12.29 -12.56 20.49
N LEU A 483 -12.26 -13.71 19.83
CA LEU A 483 -13.36 -14.65 19.77
C LEU A 483 -13.10 -15.85 20.68
N GLY A 484 -14.14 -16.33 21.34
CA GLY A 484 -14.04 -17.39 22.35
C GLY A 484 -13.58 -16.90 23.72
N ASP A 485 -13.41 -17.86 24.63
CA ASP A 485 -12.98 -17.64 26.01
C ASP A 485 -11.51 -18.00 26.18
N THR A 486 -10.85 -17.41 27.17
CA THR A 486 -9.44 -17.70 27.49
C THR A 486 -9.26 -17.86 28.98
N GLU A 487 -8.42 -18.81 29.39
CA GLU A 487 -7.99 -18.96 30.78
C GLU A 487 -6.92 -17.92 31.16
N ALA A 488 -6.33 -17.25 30.15
CA ALA A 488 -5.31 -16.25 30.37
C ALA A 488 -5.90 -14.97 30.96
N GLN A 489 -5.22 -14.42 31.97
CA GLN A 489 -5.58 -13.15 32.54
C GLN A 489 -5.25 -12.02 31.56
N VAL A 490 -6.27 -11.29 31.11
CA VAL A 490 -6.10 -10.13 30.23
C VAL A 490 -5.51 -8.97 31.01
N VAL A 491 -4.25 -8.64 30.73
CA VAL A 491 -3.51 -7.59 31.45
C VAL A 491 -3.44 -6.33 30.60
N ARG A 492 -4.06 -5.25 31.10
CA ARG A 492 -4.12 -3.96 30.42
C ARG A 492 -2.84 -3.13 30.61
N ARG A 493 -2.32 -3.05 31.84
CA ARG A 493 -1.09 -2.33 32.19
C ARG A 493 -0.03 -3.32 32.65
N LEU A 494 1.19 -3.19 32.15
CA LEU A 494 2.28 -4.13 32.46
C LEU A 494 2.68 -4.12 33.94
N GLU A 495 2.52 -3.00 34.63
CA GLU A 495 2.76 -2.90 36.08
C GLU A 495 1.94 -3.91 36.89
N SER A 496 0.74 -4.26 36.41
CA SER A 496 -0.15 -5.23 37.09
C SER A 496 0.42 -6.66 37.09
N LEU A 497 1.40 -6.98 36.23
CA LEU A 497 2.07 -8.29 36.24
C LEU A 497 2.77 -8.58 37.56
N THR A 498 3.25 -7.54 38.25
CA THR A 498 3.92 -7.69 39.56
C THR A 498 3.03 -8.28 40.65
N GLN A 499 1.71 -8.17 40.50
CA GLN A 499 0.71 -8.64 41.45
C GLN A 499 0.23 -10.07 41.15
N LEU A 500 0.60 -10.63 40.00
CA LEU A 500 0.15 -11.96 39.58
C LEU A 500 1.08 -13.06 40.10
N PRO A 501 0.54 -14.24 40.46
CA PRO A 501 1.34 -15.41 40.81
C PRO A 501 2.27 -15.84 39.67
N ASP A 502 3.42 -16.43 40.01
CA ASP A 502 4.26 -17.12 39.02
C ASP A 502 3.49 -18.26 38.35
N GLY A 503 3.70 -18.46 37.05
CA GLY A 503 3.00 -19.47 36.25
C GLY A 503 1.61 -19.05 35.76
N THR A 504 1.16 -17.83 36.04
CA THR A 504 -0.13 -17.31 35.54
C THR A 504 -0.08 -17.14 34.01
N PRO A 505 -1.01 -17.74 33.24
CA PRO A 505 -1.17 -17.43 31.82
C PRO A 505 -1.68 -16.00 31.66
N VAL A 506 -1.04 -15.22 30.78
CA VAL A 506 -1.29 -13.79 30.59
C VAL A 506 -1.53 -13.49 29.13
N LEU A 507 -2.55 -12.68 28.88
CA LEU A 507 -2.81 -12.10 27.56
C LEU A 507 -2.59 -10.59 27.60
N LEU A 508 -1.58 -10.15 26.86
CA LEU A 508 -1.27 -8.75 26.63
C LEU A 508 -1.82 -8.32 25.27
N LEU A 509 -2.72 -7.34 25.25
CA LEU A 509 -3.23 -6.76 24.02
C LEU A 509 -2.61 -5.37 23.78
N ASN A 510 -2.37 -5.06 22.51
CA ASN A 510 -1.95 -3.73 22.06
C ASN A 510 -0.66 -3.22 22.72
N LYS A 511 0.32 -4.11 22.92
CA LYS A 511 1.64 -3.70 23.39
C LYS A 511 2.47 -3.20 22.22
N VAL A 512 3.45 -2.37 22.52
CA VAL A 512 4.36 -1.78 21.55
C VAL A 512 5.72 -2.42 21.70
N VAL A 513 6.33 -2.80 20.58
CA VAL A 513 7.69 -3.31 20.52
C VAL A 513 8.66 -2.19 20.86
N ALA A 514 9.48 -2.39 21.88
CA ALA A 514 10.31 -1.32 22.47
C ALA A 514 11.60 -1.03 21.68
N GLY A 515 12.09 -2.03 20.94
CA GLY A 515 13.25 -1.94 20.06
C GLY A 515 13.20 -3.03 19.00
N ASP A 516 13.99 -2.88 17.94
CA ASP A 516 14.01 -3.84 16.83
C ASP A 516 14.35 -5.25 17.32
N TRP A 517 13.54 -6.21 16.90
CA TRP A 517 13.69 -7.63 17.19
C TRP A 517 13.82 -8.38 15.87
N LEU A 518 15.07 -8.56 15.45
CA LEU A 518 15.43 -9.06 14.11
C LEU A 518 15.81 -10.54 14.10
N GLN A 519 16.09 -11.12 15.27
CA GLN A 519 16.56 -12.48 15.46
C GLN A 519 15.80 -13.13 16.62
N ALA A 520 15.48 -14.42 16.48
CA ALA A 520 14.55 -15.11 17.37
C ALA A 520 15.15 -15.52 18.74
N ASP A 521 16.47 -15.44 18.84
CA ASP A 521 17.31 -15.90 19.95
C ASP A 521 17.44 -14.87 21.08
N ALA A 522 17.09 -13.61 20.82
CA ALA A 522 16.94 -12.60 21.87
C ALA A 522 15.49 -12.52 22.37
N PRO A 523 15.23 -12.16 23.64
CA PRO A 523 13.88 -11.87 24.08
C PRO A 523 13.33 -10.62 23.39
N LEU A 524 12.06 -10.66 22.98
CA LEU A 524 11.32 -9.49 22.52
C LEU A 524 10.99 -8.60 23.71
N ILE A 525 11.29 -7.30 23.63
CA ILE A 525 10.89 -6.35 24.67
C ILE A 525 9.64 -5.61 24.22
N VAL A 526 8.58 -5.69 25.04
CA VAL A 526 7.32 -4.97 24.79
C VAL A 526 7.01 -4.02 25.93
N ARG A 527 6.31 -2.92 25.60
CA ARG A 527 5.86 -1.89 26.54
C ARG A 527 4.40 -1.52 26.35
N ASP A 528 3.84 -0.81 27.32
CA ASP A 528 2.54 -0.14 27.16
C ASP A 528 2.67 1.02 26.16
N ALA A 529 1.62 1.28 25.38
CA ALA A 529 1.65 2.34 24.35
C ALA A 529 1.90 3.73 24.94
N LEU A 530 1.37 4.00 26.14
CA LEU A 530 1.46 5.28 26.87
C LEU A 530 2.31 5.18 28.14
N GLY A 531 3.11 4.12 28.31
CA GLY A 531 3.87 3.88 29.52
C GLY A 531 5.29 3.40 29.25
N GLU A 532 6.15 3.53 30.26
CA GLU A 532 7.56 3.14 30.21
C GLU A 532 7.83 1.72 30.72
N ALA A 533 6.83 1.09 31.37
CA ALA A 533 6.97 -0.27 31.86
C ALA A 533 7.21 -1.23 30.68
N THR A 534 8.22 -2.09 30.82
CA THR A 534 8.59 -3.10 29.83
C THR A 534 8.49 -4.50 30.42
N VAL A 535 8.24 -5.50 29.57
CA VAL A 535 8.41 -6.91 29.91
C VAL A 535 9.14 -7.64 28.78
N ALA A 536 10.02 -8.55 29.15
CA ALA A 536 10.69 -9.43 28.19
C ALA A 536 9.77 -10.60 27.82
N VAL A 537 9.76 -10.97 26.55
CA VAL A 537 8.91 -12.00 25.97
C VAL A 537 9.80 -13.00 25.24
N GLN A 538 9.90 -14.21 25.76
CA GLN A 538 10.61 -15.31 25.12
C GLN A 538 9.68 -15.96 24.09
N VAL A 539 9.86 -15.60 22.83
CA VAL A 539 9.01 -16.05 21.72
C VAL A 539 9.32 -17.52 21.41
N SER A 540 8.32 -18.40 21.51
CA SER A 540 8.51 -19.84 21.36
C SER A 540 8.40 -20.37 19.92
N ALA A 541 8.00 -19.50 18.96
CA ALA A 541 7.84 -19.85 17.56
C ALA A 541 8.39 -18.75 16.64
N PRO A 542 8.77 -19.06 15.38
CA PRO A 542 9.31 -18.05 14.46
C PRO A 542 8.25 -17.01 14.10
N ALA A 543 8.35 -15.81 14.69
CA ALA A 543 7.65 -14.64 14.21
C ALA A 543 8.49 -13.96 13.11
N LEU A 544 7.83 -13.24 12.20
CA LEU A 544 8.55 -12.30 11.33
C LEU A 544 9.24 -11.23 12.21
N PRO A 545 10.34 -10.63 11.74
CA PRO A 545 10.99 -9.53 12.46
C PRO A 545 9.99 -8.46 12.86
N LEU A 546 10.10 -8.02 14.11
CA LEU A 546 9.29 -6.96 14.69
C LEU A 546 10.16 -5.73 14.85
N LEU A 547 9.66 -4.59 14.39
CA LEU A 547 10.40 -3.33 14.45
C LEU A 547 9.91 -2.51 15.63
N GLN A 548 10.77 -1.64 16.13
CA GLN A 548 10.39 -0.66 17.14
C GLN A 548 9.10 0.09 16.72
N GLY A 549 8.15 0.19 17.65
CA GLY A 549 6.85 0.82 17.38
C GLY A 549 5.80 -0.12 16.78
N ASP A 550 6.14 -1.36 16.39
CA ASP A 550 5.13 -2.36 16.02
C ASP A 550 4.18 -2.63 17.18
N ARG A 551 2.91 -2.85 16.84
CA ARG A 551 1.90 -3.31 17.80
C ARG A 551 1.85 -4.82 17.79
N VAL A 552 1.75 -5.40 18.97
CA VAL A 552 1.61 -6.84 19.13
C VAL A 552 0.54 -7.19 20.17
N ALA A 553 -0.04 -8.37 20.00
CA ALA A 553 -0.62 -9.12 21.09
C ALA A 553 0.35 -10.21 21.52
N VAL A 554 0.38 -10.52 22.82
CA VAL A 554 1.24 -11.55 23.40
C VAL A 554 0.41 -12.44 24.31
N LEU A 555 0.44 -13.74 24.07
CA LEU A 555 -0.11 -14.76 24.96
C LEU A 555 1.07 -15.58 25.49
N GLY A 556 1.26 -15.63 26.79
CA GLY A 556 2.37 -16.39 27.38
C GLY A 556 2.15 -16.68 28.86
N VAL A 557 3.14 -17.32 29.49
CA VAL A 557 3.11 -17.67 30.90
C VAL A 557 4.07 -16.76 31.66
N LEU A 558 3.58 -16.10 32.71
CA LEU A 558 4.38 -15.24 33.56
C LEU A 558 5.41 -16.06 34.34
N ARG A 559 6.68 -15.66 34.25
CA ARG A 559 7.80 -16.22 35.02
C ARG A 559 8.58 -15.14 35.75
N ARG A 560 9.03 -15.47 36.95
CA ARG A 560 9.88 -14.64 37.81
C ARG A 560 11.32 -15.18 37.77
N GLY A 561 12.21 -14.41 37.18
CA GLY A 561 13.64 -14.71 37.16
C GLY A 561 14.33 -14.38 38.48
N ALA A 562 15.60 -14.76 38.59
CA ALA A 562 16.46 -14.38 39.71
C ALA A 562 16.53 -12.83 39.82
N GLY A 563 16.35 -12.29 41.02
CA GLY A 563 16.33 -10.84 41.26
C GLY A 563 14.98 -10.15 40.98
N GLY A 564 13.91 -10.90 40.69
CA GLY A 564 12.55 -10.36 40.58
C GLY A 564 12.17 -9.84 39.18
N ALA A 565 13.01 -10.04 38.17
CA ALA A 565 12.70 -9.71 36.78
C ALA A 565 11.52 -10.56 36.27
N LEU A 566 10.58 -9.93 35.55
CA LEU A 566 9.43 -10.59 34.95
C LEU A 566 9.71 -10.90 33.48
N VAL A 567 9.40 -12.13 33.08
CA VAL A 567 9.51 -12.62 31.69
C VAL A 567 8.22 -13.36 31.35
N LEU A 568 7.75 -13.22 30.10
CA LEU A 568 6.73 -14.11 29.55
C LEU A 568 7.41 -15.21 28.75
N GLU A 569 7.23 -16.45 29.18
CA GLU A 569 7.74 -17.63 28.48
C GLU A 569 6.61 -18.36 27.72
N GLN A 570 7.00 -19.30 26.86
CA GLN A 570 6.09 -20.05 26.00
C GLN A 570 5.17 -19.10 25.20
N ALA A 571 5.73 -17.95 24.81
CA ALA A 571 4.93 -16.84 24.35
C ALA A 571 4.67 -16.92 22.84
N GLN A 572 3.40 -16.78 22.48
CA GLN A 572 2.95 -16.52 21.13
C GLN A 572 2.78 -15.02 20.95
N VAL A 573 3.29 -14.50 19.84
CA VAL A 573 3.23 -13.08 19.51
C VAL A 573 2.56 -12.92 18.16
N HIS A 574 1.54 -12.07 18.11
CA HIS A 574 0.83 -11.74 16.87
C HIS A 574 1.01 -10.26 16.55
N TRP A 575 1.44 -9.95 15.33
CA TRP A 575 1.58 -8.56 14.87
C TRP A 575 0.22 -7.96 14.51
N LEU A 576 -0.11 -6.83 15.14
CA LEU A 576 -1.39 -6.12 14.98
C LEU A 576 -1.28 -4.94 14.02
N GLY A 577 -0.10 -4.70 13.46
CA GLY A 577 0.17 -3.57 12.58
C GLY A 577 1.11 -2.53 13.17
N ALA A 578 1.12 -1.40 12.49
CA ALA A 578 1.94 -0.26 12.82
C ALA A 578 1.14 0.86 13.52
N LEU A 579 1.67 1.40 14.64
CA LEU A 579 1.30 2.70 15.21
C LEU A 579 2.36 3.76 14.94
#